data_AF-A0AA35XMI9-F1
#
_entry.id   AF-A0AA35XMI9-F1
#
_cell.length_a   1.000
_cell.length_b   1.000
_cell.length_c   1.000
_cell.angle_alpha   90.00
_cell.angle_beta   90.00
_cell.angle_gamma   90.00
#
_symmetry.space_group_name_H-M   'P 1'
#
loop_
_entity.id
_entity.type
_entity.pdbx_description
1 polymer ?
#
loop_
_entity_poly.entity_id
_entity_poly.type
_entity_poly.pdbx_seq_one_letter_code
_entity_poly.pdbx_strand_id
1 'polypeptide(L)'
;MDEEISKALSLPEVGYSRVWEDHRVLSKALAIQPQDTVLCITSSGDNVLNLLLDEPRKIIAVDLSQAQNSLLELKLAGIRCLSHHDFLVLLGETDDKLKRWDEIYALVMENGQMPPYAKQYWDIHQKSLKSCGGWLGTFDKYALGFSERKLSGVLSAEQVDEFLSAPSLEEQRQLFDLWPVQKLRQAYREFASTKAQTKGRGTAKFKFVQVSDSEIQDVSWARLERTCRHVPARDNFYLSWLLRGGRGYDPLIRPEYAPPYLTGESFDKLKGLVDRVVVHSGALEEYLTSTGCEKPSKLALSNIFEYMSQESADGVFDTLGSHVPNGGRVVYWEYMNSRAPSCTSAGDTGRARLQEMKEECQRLREEDRSLTQTSRTDQEQKVGVEENKMAALENANPLVFGRTVERQVLPEELDDDVRDEIDAREVFDLLRCINDPEHPLTLEELNVLQEGHIEVDDPGNRVEVLFTPTIPHCSMATLIGLSIRVRLLRALPARFKVDIRIRPGTHASEQAVNKQLADKERVAAALENTHLLEVVNQCLDIKE
;
A
#
# COMPACT_ATOMS: atom_id res chain seq x y z
N MET A 1 -3.32 -2.02 -16.75
CA MET A 1 -2.59 -1.60 -15.55
C MET A 1 -1.32 -0.83 -15.88
N ASP A 2 -1.08 0.31 -15.22
CA ASP A 2 0.14 1.12 -15.35
C ASP A 2 1.42 0.29 -15.07
N GLU A 3 2.48 0.57 -15.83
CA GLU A 3 3.82 -0.01 -15.67
C GLU A 3 4.36 0.21 -14.24
N GLU A 4 3.99 1.33 -13.62
CA GLU A 4 4.32 1.65 -12.23
C GLU A 4 3.66 0.71 -11.20
N ILE A 5 2.40 0.31 -11.42
CA ILE A 5 1.66 -0.61 -10.52
C ILE A 5 2.26 -2.01 -10.63
N SER A 6 2.58 -2.43 -11.85
CA SER A 6 3.27 -3.70 -12.10
C SER A 6 4.61 -3.75 -11.36
N LYS A 7 5.41 -2.67 -11.43
CA LYS A 7 6.70 -2.57 -10.72
C LYS A 7 6.54 -2.53 -9.18
N ALA A 8 5.50 -1.88 -8.68
CA ALA A 8 5.23 -1.80 -7.24
C ALA A 8 4.75 -3.12 -6.62
N LEU A 9 4.03 -3.95 -7.39
CA LEU A 9 3.43 -5.20 -6.93
C LEU A 9 4.24 -6.46 -7.32
N SER A 10 5.16 -6.36 -8.29
CA SER A 10 6.11 -7.42 -8.66
C SER A 10 7.26 -7.53 -7.65
N LEU A 11 6.92 -7.89 -6.41
CA LEU A 11 7.91 -8.09 -5.36
C LEU A 11 8.57 -9.46 -5.48
N PRO A 12 9.91 -9.55 -5.36
CA PRO A 12 10.63 -10.82 -5.33
C PRO A 12 10.40 -11.58 -4.01
N GLU A 13 9.91 -10.89 -2.97
CA GLU A 13 9.61 -11.47 -1.66
C GLU A 13 8.09 -11.60 -1.45
N VAL A 14 7.71 -12.57 -0.62
CA VAL A 14 6.33 -12.72 -0.14
C VAL A 14 5.94 -11.48 0.69
N GLY A 15 4.96 -10.72 0.19
CA GLY A 15 4.43 -9.56 0.90
C GLY A 15 3.49 -9.95 2.05
N TYR A 16 2.55 -10.85 1.76
CA TYR A 16 1.55 -11.34 2.69
C TYR A 16 1.59 -12.86 2.74
N SER A 17 1.97 -13.45 3.87
CA SER A 17 1.92 -14.91 4.06
C SER A 17 0.56 -15.39 4.56
N ARG A 18 -0.28 -14.45 5.03
CA ARG A 18 -1.66 -14.68 5.49
C ARG A 18 -2.60 -13.57 5.02
N VAL A 19 -3.89 -13.90 4.89
CA VAL A 19 -4.91 -12.93 4.51
C VAL A 19 -5.48 -12.19 5.72
N TRP A 20 -5.85 -10.94 5.50
CA TRP A 20 -6.37 -10.03 6.52
C TRP A 20 -7.79 -9.54 6.19
N GLU A 21 -8.52 -10.32 5.41
CA GLU A 21 -9.87 -10.03 4.92
C GLU A 21 -10.82 -11.12 5.43
N ASP A 22 -12.02 -10.77 5.92
CA ASP A 22 -12.97 -11.75 6.46
C ASP A 22 -13.54 -12.68 5.39
N HIS A 23 -13.04 -13.93 5.39
CA HIS A 23 -13.45 -14.97 4.45
C HIS A 23 -14.96 -15.27 4.51
N ARG A 24 -15.63 -15.07 5.67
CA ARG A 24 -17.08 -15.31 5.81
C ARG A 24 -17.87 -14.28 5.05
N VAL A 25 -17.47 -13.02 5.17
CA VAL A 25 -18.07 -11.92 4.43
C VAL A 25 -17.80 -12.09 2.94
N LEU A 26 -16.58 -12.48 2.56
CA LEU A 26 -16.24 -12.76 1.17
C LEU A 26 -17.12 -13.87 0.56
N SER A 27 -17.23 -15.01 1.24
CA SER A 27 -18.06 -16.15 0.79
C SER A 27 -19.54 -15.75 0.66
N LYS A 28 -20.10 -15.08 1.68
CA LYS A 28 -21.47 -14.56 1.64
C LYS A 28 -21.68 -13.58 0.48
N ALA A 29 -20.75 -12.65 0.28
CA ALA A 29 -20.83 -11.62 -0.75
C ALA A 29 -20.80 -12.23 -2.15
N LEU A 30 -19.94 -13.24 -2.39
CA LEU A 30 -19.86 -13.89 -3.69
C LEU A 30 -21.03 -14.84 -3.94
N ALA A 31 -21.62 -15.44 -2.90
CA ALA A 31 -22.71 -16.40 -3.03
C ALA A 31 -22.39 -17.47 -4.10
N ILE A 32 -21.26 -18.15 -3.89
CA ILE A 32 -20.69 -19.13 -4.82
C ILE A 32 -21.64 -20.32 -4.96
N GLN A 33 -21.80 -20.82 -6.19
CA GLN A 33 -22.52 -22.03 -6.54
C GLN A 33 -21.61 -23.03 -7.27
N PRO A 34 -21.94 -24.33 -7.31
CA PRO A 34 -21.05 -25.36 -7.88
C PRO A 34 -20.70 -25.18 -9.36
N GLN A 35 -21.51 -24.45 -10.14
CA GLN A 35 -21.22 -24.14 -11.55
C GLN A 35 -20.27 -22.96 -11.75
N ASP A 36 -20.09 -22.14 -10.70
CA ASP A 36 -19.37 -20.88 -10.81
C ASP A 36 -17.88 -21.08 -11.02
N THR A 37 -17.32 -20.16 -11.80
CA THR A 37 -15.88 -19.97 -11.93
C THR A 37 -15.52 -18.69 -11.19
N VAL A 38 -14.63 -18.81 -10.21
CA VAL A 38 -14.20 -17.71 -9.35
C VAL A 38 -12.85 -17.21 -9.82
N LEU A 39 -12.69 -15.92 -10.05
CA LEU A 39 -11.38 -15.27 -10.15
C LEU A 39 -11.04 -14.65 -8.79
N CYS A 40 -9.86 -14.95 -8.27
CA CYS A 40 -9.42 -14.44 -6.97
C CYS A 40 -8.01 -13.88 -7.10
N ILE A 41 -7.75 -12.70 -6.54
CA ILE A 41 -6.37 -12.24 -6.39
C ILE A 41 -5.63 -13.21 -5.47
N THR A 42 -4.46 -13.69 -5.88
CA THR A 42 -3.75 -14.75 -5.14
C THR A 42 -3.41 -14.28 -3.74
N SER A 43 -2.73 -13.14 -3.58
CA SER A 43 -2.27 -12.65 -2.28
C SER A 43 -1.54 -13.76 -1.51
N SER A 44 -1.92 -14.07 -0.28
CA SER A 44 -1.35 -15.20 0.48
C SER A 44 -1.84 -16.58 0.04
N GLY A 45 -2.87 -16.66 -0.81
CA GLY A 45 -3.57 -17.89 -1.19
C GLY A 45 -4.68 -18.32 -0.21
N ASP A 46 -4.83 -17.68 0.95
CA ASP A 46 -5.79 -18.13 1.97
C ASP A 46 -7.25 -17.95 1.53
N ASN A 47 -7.58 -16.84 0.86
CA ASN A 47 -8.92 -16.64 0.31
C ASN A 47 -9.23 -17.64 -0.81
N VAL A 48 -8.23 -17.99 -1.63
CA VAL A 48 -8.38 -19.03 -2.66
C VAL A 48 -8.79 -20.35 -2.00
N LEU A 49 -8.07 -20.77 -0.95
CA LEU A 49 -8.37 -22.02 -0.24
C LEU A 49 -9.69 -21.97 0.52
N ASN A 50 -10.01 -20.86 1.18
CA ASN A 50 -11.29 -20.70 1.88
C ASN A 50 -12.48 -20.72 0.91
N LEU A 51 -12.39 -20.02 -0.23
CA LEU A 51 -13.46 -20.03 -1.24
C LEU A 51 -13.58 -21.37 -1.96
N LEU A 52 -12.51 -22.16 -2.01
CA LEU A 52 -12.56 -23.50 -2.55
C LEU A 52 -13.46 -24.43 -1.72
N LEU A 53 -13.61 -24.16 -0.41
CA LEU A 53 -14.52 -24.91 0.48
C LEU A 53 -15.99 -24.71 0.14
N ASP A 54 -16.35 -23.63 -0.58
CA ASP A 54 -17.68 -23.41 -1.16
C ASP A 54 -17.92 -24.23 -2.44
N GLU A 55 -16.93 -25.05 -2.83
CA GLU A 55 -16.95 -26.00 -3.94
C GLU A 55 -17.33 -25.39 -5.31
N PRO A 56 -16.75 -24.25 -5.72
CA PRO A 56 -16.93 -23.77 -7.09
C PRO A 56 -16.44 -24.83 -8.10
N ARG A 57 -16.88 -24.67 -9.35
CA ARG A 57 -16.38 -25.51 -10.44
C ARG A 57 -14.86 -25.35 -10.60
N LYS A 58 -14.39 -24.10 -10.48
CA LYS A 58 -13.01 -23.72 -10.71
C LYS A 58 -12.67 -22.41 -9.98
N ILE A 59 -11.43 -22.28 -9.52
CA ILE A 59 -10.85 -21.01 -9.09
C ILE A 59 -9.67 -20.67 -9.99
N ILE A 60 -9.63 -19.43 -10.48
CA ILE A 60 -8.49 -18.84 -11.18
C ILE A 60 -7.85 -17.85 -10.21
N ALA A 61 -6.69 -18.20 -9.69
CA ALA A 61 -5.91 -17.33 -8.83
C ALA A 61 -4.99 -16.45 -9.70
N VAL A 62 -5.07 -15.12 -9.58
CA VAL A 62 -4.31 -14.18 -10.41
C VAL A 62 -3.49 -13.25 -9.53
N ASP A 63 -2.21 -13.07 -9.85
CA ASP A 63 -1.35 -12.10 -9.17
C ASP A 63 -0.16 -11.71 -10.04
N LEU A 64 0.34 -10.49 -9.84
CA LEU A 64 1.56 -9.98 -10.46
C LEU A 64 2.81 -10.48 -9.75
N SER A 65 2.71 -10.77 -8.47
CA SER A 65 3.82 -11.26 -7.68
C SER A 65 4.01 -12.76 -7.89
N GLN A 66 5.13 -13.12 -8.54
CA GLN A 66 5.55 -14.51 -8.65
C GLN A 66 5.77 -15.14 -7.26
N ALA A 67 6.18 -14.36 -6.26
CA ALA A 67 6.34 -14.84 -4.89
C ALA A 67 5.00 -15.29 -4.27
N GLN A 68 3.94 -14.49 -4.44
CA GLN A 68 2.59 -14.82 -3.96
C GLN A 68 2.01 -16.04 -4.68
N ASN A 69 2.15 -16.10 -6.00
CA ASN A 69 1.76 -17.27 -6.78
C ASN A 69 2.52 -18.53 -6.34
N SER A 70 3.83 -18.43 -6.11
CA SER A 70 4.64 -19.55 -5.61
C SER A 70 4.24 -19.99 -4.20
N LEU A 71 3.77 -19.08 -3.35
CA LEU A 71 3.24 -19.41 -2.02
C LEU A 71 1.91 -20.17 -2.10
N LEU A 72 1.00 -19.77 -2.98
CA LEU A 72 -0.22 -20.54 -3.21
C LEU A 72 0.12 -21.93 -3.75
N GLU A 73 1.03 -22.06 -4.72
CA GLU A 73 1.47 -23.36 -5.24
C GLU A 73 2.08 -24.26 -4.16
N LEU A 74 2.86 -23.69 -3.22
CA LEU A 74 3.37 -24.41 -2.07
C LEU A 74 2.24 -24.96 -1.19
N LYS A 75 1.20 -24.15 -0.92
CA LYS A 75 0.04 -24.56 -0.14
C LYS A 75 -0.75 -25.66 -0.84
N LEU A 76 -1.02 -25.51 -2.14
CA LEU A 76 -1.71 -26.52 -2.95
C LEU A 76 -0.92 -27.84 -2.95
N ALA A 77 0.39 -27.77 -3.19
CA ALA A 77 1.29 -28.92 -3.18
C ALA A 77 1.31 -29.63 -1.81
N GLY A 78 1.35 -28.85 -0.72
CA GLY A 78 1.25 -29.37 0.64
C GLY A 78 -0.06 -30.11 0.89
N ILE A 79 -1.21 -29.53 0.52
CA ILE A 79 -2.52 -30.18 0.68
C ILE A 79 -2.58 -31.50 -0.09
N ARG A 80 -2.05 -31.56 -1.32
CA ARG A 80 -2.07 -32.79 -2.15
C ARG A 80 -1.38 -33.97 -1.48
N CYS A 81 -0.22 -33.76 -0.85
CA CYS A 81 0.66 -34.86 -0.46
C CYS A 81 0.90 -35.01 1.05
N LEU A 82 0.54 -34.05 1.89
CA LEU A 82 0.83 -34.08 3.31
C LEU A 82 -0.36 -34.57 4.17
N SER A 83 -0.05 -34.94 5.42
CA SER A 83 -1.05 -35.00 6.49
C SER A 83 -1.43 -33.57 6.92
N HIS A 84 -2.59 -33.40 7.59
CA HIS A 84 -3.00 -32.10 8.11
C HIS A 84 -1.94 -31.52 9.06
N HIS A 85 -1.43 -32.35 9.98
CA HIS A 85 -0.36 -31.96 10.89
C HIS A 85 0.89 -31.47 10.14
N ASP A 86 1.39 -32.23 9.17
CA ASP A 86 2.60 -31.86 8.44
C ASP A 86 2.40 -30.61 7.57
N PHE A 87 1.18 -30.39 7.07
CA PHE A 87 0.82 -29.14 6.39
C PHE A 87 0.90 -27.93 7.33
N LEU A 88 0.42 -28.07 8.56
CA LEU A 88 0.54 -27.01 9.56
C LEU A 88 2.01 -26.76 9.97
N VAL A 89 2.83 -27.82 10.06
CA VAL A 89 4.28 -27.68 10.30
C VAL A 89 4.98 -26.96 9.14
N LEU A 90 4.63 -27.27 7.89
CA LEU A 90 5.17 -26.60 6.70
C LEU A 90 4.93 -25.08 6.74
N LEU A 91 3.71 -24.69 7.11
CA LEU A 91 3.30 -23.29 7.27
C LEU A 91 3.71 -22.67 8.61
N GLY A 92 4.37 -23.46 9.47
CA GLY A 92 4.76 -23.14 10.84
C GLY A 92 3.62 -22.56 11.69
N GLU A 93 2.46 -23.17 11.58
CA GLU A 93 1.27 -22.89 12.39
C GLU A 93 1.24 -23.69 13.70
N THR A 94 2.16 -24.66 13.88
CA THR A 94 2.29 -25.48 15.10
C THR A 94 3.50 -25.06 15.92
N ASP A 95 3.60 -25.42 17.20
CA ASP A 95 4.81 -25.15 18.00
C ASP A 95 6.03 -26.04 17.62
N ASP A 96 5.84 -27.19 16.95
CA ASP A 96 6.93 -28.10 16.53
C ASP A 96 7.57 -27.73 15.17
N LYS A 97 7.81 -26.44 14.95
CA LYS A 97 8.07 -25.85 13.61
C LYS A 97 9.26 -26.40 12.84
N LEU A 98 10.21 -27.09 13.49
CA LEU A 98 11.55 -27.30 12.92
C LEU A 98 12.08 -28.73 12.96
N LYS A 99 11.48 -29.65 13.72
CA LYS A 99 12.08 -30.99 13.87
C LYS A 99 11.99 -31.85 12.61
N ARG A 100 10.89 -31.75 11.88
CA ARG A 100 10.60 -32.56 10.67
C ARG A 100 10.50 -31.72 9.40
N TRP A 101 10.86 -30.44 9.47
CA TRP A 101 10.59 -29.50 8.38
C TRP A 101 11.29 -29.90 7.07
N ASP A 102 12.55 -30.36 7.13
CA ASP A 102 13.30 -30.76 5.92
C ASP A 102 12.69 -31.99 5.23
N GLU A 103 12.23 -32.97 6.02
CA GLU A 103 11.52 -34.17 5.52
C GLU A 103 10.21 -33.77 4.85
N ILE A 104 9.41 -32.93 5.52
CA ILE A 104 8.12 -32.45 5.01
C ILE A 104 8.31 -31.65 3.73
N TYR A 105 9.26 -30.74 3.68
CA TYR A 105 9.55 -29.93 2.49
C TYR A 105 10.00 -30.81 1.31
N ALA A 106 10.85 -31.81 1.55
CA ALA A 106 11.25 -32.76 0.51
C ALA A 106 10.05 -33.52 -0.07
N LEU A 107 9.14 -34.00 0.79
CA LEU A 107 7.89 -34.65 0.35
C LEU A 107 7.04 -33.75 -0.55
N VAL A 108 6.94 -32.45 -0.22
CA VAL A 108 6.21 -31.48 -1.05
C VAL A 108 6.87 -31.28 -2.41
N MET A 109 8.20 -31.18 -2.45
CA MET A 109 8.95 -30.97 -3.69
C MET A 109 8.91 -32.20 -4.61
N GLU A 110 8.89 -33.40 -4.04
CA GLU A 110 8.83 -34.66 -4.77
C GLU A 110 7.40 -35.01 -5.22
N ASN A 111 6.42 -34.92 -4.31
CA ASN A 111 5.08 -35.49 -4.49
C ASN A 111 3.97 -34.44 -4.64
N GLY A 112 4.23 -33.17 -4.34
CA GLY A 112 3.21 -32.11 -4.32
C GLY A 112 2.83 -31.55 -5.71
N GLN A 113 3.44 -32.05 -6.79
CA GLN A 113 3.15 -31.65 -8.18
C GLN A 113 3.28 -30.14 -8.44
N MET A 114 4.21 -29.49 -7.74
CA MET A 114 4.45 -28.06 -7.90
C MET A 114 4.99 -27.72 -9.30
N PRO A 115 4.52 -26.66 -9.95
CA PRO A 115 5.02 -26.27 -11.27
C PRO A 115 6.49 -25.81 -11.21
N PRO A 116 7.24 -25.91 -12.32
CA PRO A 116 8.67 -25.60 -12.33
C PRO A 116 9.03 -24.19 -11.82
N TYR A 117 8.22 -23.18 -12.15
CA TYR A 117 8.48 -21.80 -11.72
C TYR A 117 8.44 -21.64 -10.20
N ALA A 118 7.51 -22.33 -9.53
CA ALA A 118 7.35 -22.26 -8.09
C ALA A 118 8.43 -23.09 -7.38
N LYS A 119 8.83 -24.24 -7.95
CA LYS A 119 9.99 -25.00 -7.45
C LYS A 119 11.27 -24.16 -7.48
N GLN A 120 11.55 -23.51 -8.62
CA GLN A 120 12.72 -22.62 -8.77
C GLN A 120 12.71 -21.48 -7.75
N TYR A 121 11.54 -20.87 -7.52
CA TYR A 121 11.39 -19.85 -6.49
C TYR A 121 11.79 -20.40 -5.11
N TRP A 122 11.24 -21.55 -4.72
CA TRP A 122 11.51 -22.13 -3.41
C TRP A 122 12.91 -22.72 -3.25
N ASP A 123 13.55 -23.19 -4.32
CA ASP A 123 14.97 -23.59 -4.28
C ASP A 123 15.89 -22.44 -3.85
N ILE A 124 15.54 -21.20 -4.24
CA ILE A 124 16.27 -19.99 -3.85
C ILE A 124 15.87 -19.54 -2.43
N HIS A 125 14.58 -19.63 -2.09
CA HIS A 125 14.00 -19.03 -0.88
C HIS A 125 13.74 -20.01 0.28
N GLN A 126 14.18 -21.27 0.16
CA GLN A 126 13.96 -22.35 1.15
C GLN A 126 14.39 -21.94 2.56
N LYS A 127 15.58 -21.33 2.69
CA LYS A 127 16.12 -20.91 3.99
C LYS A 127 15.21 -19.92 4.70
N SER A 128 14.67 -18.95 3.95
CA SER A 128 13.73 -17.97 4.48
C SER A 128 12.48 -18.68 5.01
N LEU A 129 11.89 -19.59 4.21
CA LEU A 129 10.67 -20.32 4.56
C LEU A 129 10.84 -21.11 5.86
N LYS A 130 11.96 -21.83 5.98
CA LYS A 130 12.32 -22.58 7.19
C LYS A 130 12.56 -21.66 8.39
N SER A 131 13.34 -20.59 8.21
CA SER A 131 13.75 -19.71 9.31
C SER A 131 12.60 -18.91 9.93
N CYS A 132 11.58 -18.59 9.15
CA CYS A 132 10.41 -17.86 9.62
C CYS A 132 9.29 -18.78 10.13
N GLY A 133 9.46 -20.11 10.06
CA GLY A 133 8.39 -21.06 10.35
C GLY A 133 7.13 -20.71 9.57
N GLY A 134 7.25 -20.54 8.24
CA GLY A 134 6.14 -20.19 7.35
C GLY A 134 5.60 -18.75 7.42
N TRP A 135 5.94 -17.97 8.45
CA TRP A 135 5.54 -16.55 8.57
C TRP A 135 6.49 -15.61 7.81
N LEU A 136 6.57 -15.83 6.52
CA LEU A 136 7.52 -15.18 5.61
C LEU A 136 7.20 -13.73 5.28
N GLY A 137 5.92 -13.34 5.37
CA GLY A 137 5.42 -12.09 4.82
C GLY A 137 6.03 -10.86 5.49
N THR A 138 6.40 -9.87 4.67
CA THR A 138 6.87 -8.57 5.19
C THR A 138 5.82 -7.90 6.05
N PHE A 139 4.53 -8.04 5.71
CA PHE A 139 3.44 -7.54 6.55
C PHE A 139 3.32 -8.31 7.87
N ASP A 140 3.42 -9.64 7.82
CA ASP A 140 3.31 -10.48 9.01
C ASP A 140 4.43 -10.15 10.02
N LYS A 141 5.68 -9.98 9.55
CA LYS A 141 6.81 -9.54 10.38
C LYS A 141 6.57 -8.17 11.02
N TYR A 142 5.97 -7.24 10.28
CA TYR A 142 5.58 -5.94 10.79
C TYR A 142 4.50 -6.04 11.88
N ALA A 143 3.47 -6.85 11.67
CA ALA A 143 2.38 -7.07 12.61
C ALA A 143 2.84 -7.84 13.87
N LEU A 144 3.70 -8.85 13.74
CA LEU A 144 4.38 -9.50 14.88
C LEU A 144 5.14 -8.47 15.72
N GLY A 145 5.81 -7.54 15.05
CA GLY A 145 6.51 -6.45 15.69
C GLY A 145 5.66 -5.57 16.62
N PHE A 146 4.37 -5.42 16.34
CA PHE A 146 3.44 -4.75 17.24
C PHE A 146 3.22 -5.57 18.52
N SER A 147 2.83 -6.84 18.36
CA SER A 147 2.54 -7.72 19.50
C SER A 147 3.75 -7.92 20.42
N GLU A 148 4.95 -8.07 19.87
CA GLU A 148 6.16 -8.41 20.61
C GLU A 148 6.82 -7.21 21.28
N ARG A 149 6.77 -6.03 20.64
CA ARG A 149 7.55 -4.85 21.08
C ARG A 149 6.69 -3.69 21.60
N LYS A 150 5.43 -3.60 21.19
CA LYS A 150 4.54 -2.49 21.55
C LYS A 150 3.47 -2.96 22.52
N LEU A 151 2.75 -4.03 22.17
CA LEU A 151 1.64 -4.54 22.98
C LEU A 151 2.10 -5.17 24.29
N SER A 152 3.20 -5.94 24.26
CA SER A 152 3.78 -6.58 25.46
C SER A 152 4.21 -5.61 26.57
N GLY A 153 4.49 -4.34 26.22
CA GLY A 153 4.76 -3.27 27.19
C GLY A 153 3.50 -2.61 27.77
N VAL A 154 2.32 -3.00 27.27
CA VAL A 154 1.02 -2.40 27.61
C VAL A 154 0.09 -3.42 28.28
N LEU A 155 0.06 -4.66 27.78
CA LEU A 155 -0.76 -5.77 28.26
C LEU A 155 0.08 -7.02 28.52
N SER A 156 -0.26 -7.77 29.56
CA SER A 156 0.31 -9.10 29.79
C SER A 156 -0.32 -10.15 28.87
N ALA A 157 0.36 -11.28 28.69
CA ALA A 157 -0.17 -12.39 27.91
C ALA A 157 -1.47 -12.95 28.54
N GLU A 158 -1.56 -12.98 29.86
CA GLU A 158 -2.76 -13.43 30.59
C GLU A 158 -3.96 -12.51 30.31
N GLN A 159 -3.76 -11.19 30.31
CA GLN A 159 -4.83 -10.23 30.00
C GLN A 159 -5.34 -10.38 28.57
N VAL A 160 -4.44 -10.62 27.62
CA VAL A 160 -4.80 -10.90 26.22
C VAL A 160 -5.58 -12.21 26.13
N ASP A 161 -5.14 -13.25 26.83
CA ASP A 161 -5.75 -14.57 26.81
C ASP A 161 -7.15 -14.59 27.42
N GLU A 162 -7.33 -13.90 28.55
CA GLU A 162 -8.62 -13.73 29.22
C GLU A 162 -9.60 -13.00 28.29
N PHE A 163 -9.17 -11.88 27.69
CA PHE A 163 -9.99 -11.12 26.75
C PHE A 163 -10.39 -11.94 25.51
N LEU A 164 -9.45 -12.67 24.90
CA LEU A 164 -9.71 -13.51 23.74
C LEU A 164 -10.53 -14.77 24.09
N SER A 165 -10.67 -15.12 25.36
CA SER A 165 -11.46 -16.28 25.81
C SER A 165 -12.81 -15.86 26.42
N ALA A 166 -13.14 -14.56 26.39
CA ALA A 166 -14.37 -14.03 26.97
C ALA A 166 -15.61 -14.74 26.38
N PRO A 167 -16.52 -15.27 27.20
CA PRO A 167 -17.67 -16.05 26.74
C PRO A 167 -18.77 -15.18 26.12
N SER A 168 -18.78 -13.87 26.41
CA SER A 168 -19.79 -12.93 25.93
C SER A 168 -19.18 -11.56 25.59
N LEU A 169 -19.87 -10.79 24.73
CA LEU A 169 -19.49 -9.41 24.40
C LEU A 169 -19.52 -8.49 25.63
N GLU A 170 -20.39 -8.76 26.60
CA GLU A 170 -20.48 -7.95 27.81
C GLU A 170 -19.23 -8.11 28.67
N GLU A 171 -18.81 -9.34 28.92
CA GLU A 171 -17.57 -9.63 29.65
C GLU A 171 -16.34 -9.15 28.89
N GLN A 172 -16.33 -9.31 27.57
CA GLN A 172 -15.27 -8.77 26.70
C GLN A 172 -15.11 -7.25 26.84
N ARG A 173 -16.22 -6.50 26.91
CA ARG A 173 -16.20 -5.04 27.14
C ARG A 173 -15.66 -4.70 28.51
N GLN A 174 -16.11 -5.42 29.54
CA GLN A 174 -15.62 -5.22 30.91
C GLN A 174 -14.11 -5.44 31.00
N LEU A 175 -13.58 -6.50 30.38
CA LEU A 175 -12.14 -6.77 30.30
C LEU A 175 -11.40 -5.67 29.53
N PHE A 176 -11.94 -5.22 28.40
CA PHE A 176 -11.34 -4.13 27.62
C PHE A 176 -11.31 -2.80 28.39
N ASP A 177 -12.33 -2.52 29.20
CA ASP A 177 -12.41 -1.30 30.02
C ASP A 177 -11.39 -1.31 31.18
N LEU A 178 -10.87 -2.48 31.57
CA LEU A 178 -9.76 -2.61 32.52
C LEU A 178 -8.38 -2.38 31.90
N TRP A 179 -8.28 -2.36 30.57
CA TRP A 179 -7.00 -2.14 29.89
C TRP A 179 -6.52 -0.69 30.04
N PRO A 180 -5.20 -0.44 29.98
CA PRO A 180 -4.67 0.92 29.88
C PRO A 180 -4.90 1.50 28.46
N VAL A 181 -6.16 1.78 28.13
CA VAL A 181 -6.63 2.12 26.77
C VAL A 181 -5.86 3.29 26.15
N GLN A 182 -5.47 4.31 26.94
CA GLN A 182 -4.68 5.43 26.40
C GLN A 182 -3.27 5.02 25.96
N LYS A 183 -2.61 4.13 26.72
CA LYS A 183 -1.30 3.58 26.34
C LYS A 183 -1.44 2.66 25.13
N LEU A 184 -2.48 1.83 25.11
CA LEU A 184 -2.80 0.97 23.97
C LEU A 184 -3.08 1.79 22.70
N ARG A 185 -3.85 2.87 22.82
CA ARG A 185 -4.14 3.81 21.73
C ARG A 185 -2.87 4.42 21.18
N GLN A 186 -1.98 4.91 22.03
CA GLN A 186 -0.70 5.47 21.56
C GLN A 186 0.14 4.40 20.85
N ALA A 187 0.29 3.21 21.45
CA ALA A 187 1.05 2.11 20.87
C ALA A 187 0.49 1.69 19.50
N TYR A 188 -0.83 1.63 19.36
CA TYR A 188 -1.49 1.25 18.11
C TYR A 188 -1.44 2.37 17.06
N ARG A 189 -1.53 3.65 17.46
CA ARG A 189 -1.32 4.78 16.55
C ARG A 189 0.09 4.80 15.98
N GLU A 190 1.10 4.54 16.81
CA GLU A 190 2.49 4.42 16.33
C GLU A 190 2.64 3.27 15.33
N PHE A 191 2.01 2.13 15.61
CA PHE A 191 1.92 1.01 14.68
C PHE A 191 1.26 1.43 13.37
N ALA A 192 0.09 2.08 13.42
CA ALA A 192 -0.68 2.50 12.27
C ALA A 192 -0.11 3.72 11.52
N SER A 193 0.96 4.35 11.99
CA SER A 193 1.60 5.45 11.26
C SER A 193 2.09 5.00 9.88
N THR A 194 2.00 5.87 8.90
CA THR A 194 2.45 5.65 7.51
C THR A 194 3.92 5.24 7.50
N LYS A 195 4.75 5.90 8.32
CA LYS A 195 6.17 5.54 8.50
C LYS A 195 6.39 4.12 9.01
N ALA A 196 5.51 3.61 9.88
CA ALA A 196 5.61 2.24 10.38
C ALA A 196 5.04 1.25 9.34
N GLN A 197 3.91 1.58 8.72
CA GLN A 197 3.27 0.73 7.72
C GLN A 197 4.09 0.54 6.45
N THR A 198 4.85 1.54 6.01
CA THR A 198 5.72 1.43 4.82
C THR A 198 6.79 0.35 4.98
N LYS A 199 7.21 0.02 6.21
CA LYS A 199 8.14 -1.08 6.49
C LYS A 199 7.57 -2.47 6.18
N GLY A 200 6.25 -2.64 6.30
CA GLY A 200 5.57 -3.92 6.08
C GLY A 200 4.72 -3.97 4.81
N ARG A 201 4.39 -2.82 4.22
CA ARG A 201 3.46 -2.72 3.07
C ARG A 201 4.03 -1.98 1.86
N GLY A 202 5.26 -1.48 1.95
CA GLY A 202 5.88 -0.63 0.93
C GLY A 202 5.29 0.78 0.90
N THR A 203 5.93 1.68 0.16
CA THR A 203 5.49 3.08 -0.02
C THR A 203 4.34 3.21 -1.02
N ALA A 204 4.28 2.33 -2.02
CA ALA A 204 3.29 2.37 -3.10
C ALA A 204 1.84 2.36 -2.62
N LYS A 205 1.55 1.68 -1.49
CA LYS A 205 0.20 1.61 -0.92
C LYS A 205 -0.36 2.99 -0.52
N PHE A 206 0.51 3.95 -0.21
CA PHE A 206 0.11 5.29 0.24
C PHE A 206 0.14 6.32 -0.89
N LYS A 207 0.54 5.94 -2.11
CA LYS A 207 0.71 6.88 -3.25
C LYS A 207 -0.57 7.66 -3.56
N PHE A 208 -1.73 7.02 -3.41
CA PHE A 208 -3.03 7.60 -3.75
C PHE A 208 -3.91 7.89 -2.52
N VAL A 209 -3.35 7.74 -1.31
CA VAL A 209 -4.07 8.05 -0.07
C VAL A 209 -4.04 9.56 0.14
N GLN A 210 -5.22 10.16 0.27
CA GLN A 210 -5.40 11.63 0.37
C GLN A 210 -5.67 12.12 1.80
N VAL A 211 -5.61 11.23 2.80
CA VAL A 211 -5.82 11.58 4.21
C VAL A 211 -4.49 11.75 4.93
N SER A 212 -4.46 12.58 5.96
CA SER A 212 -3.26 12.80 6.77
C SER A 212 -2.87 11.56 7.56
N ASP A 213 -1.60 11.48 7.98
CA ASP A 213 -1.13 10.35 8.79
C ASP A 213 -1.90 10.24 10.12
N SER A 214 -2.27 11.37 10.74
CA SER A 214 -3.07 11.33 11.97
C SER A 214 -4.47 10.75 11.74
N GLU A 215 -5.08 11.02 10.58
CA GLU A 215 -6.38 10.44 10.23
C GLU A 215 -6.28 8.92 10.02
N ILE A 216 -5.24 8.45 9.32
CA ILE A 216 -4.96 7.01 9.16
C ILE A 216 -4.83 6.35 10.54
N GLN A 217 -4.10 6.97 11.45
CA GLN A 217 -3.90 6.48 12.81
C GLN A 217 -5.20 6.46 13.62
N ASP A 218 -6.03 7.51 13.55
CA ASP A 218 -7.30 7.57 14.27
C ASP A 218 -8.34 6.60 13.71
N VAL A 219 -8.45 6.48 12.39
CA VAL A 219 -9.34 5.51 11.74
C VAL A 219 -8.90 4.09 12.10
N SER A 220 -7.60 3.79 12.06
CA SER A 220 -7.08 2.49 12.46
C SER A 220 -7.39 2.18 13.93
N TRP A 221 -7.20 3.14 14.83
CA TRP A 221 -7.55 2.97 16.25
C TRP A 221 -9.05 2.71 16.43
N ALA A 222 -9.91 3.48 15.79
CA ALA A 222 -11.36 3.32 15.88
C ALA A 222 -11.80 1.91 15.43
N ARG A 223 -11.14 1.33 14.41
CA ARG A 223 -11.39 -0.06 13.99
C ARG A 223 -11.00 -1.07 15.05
N LEU A 224 -9.81 -0.95 15.63
CA LEU A 224 -9.37 -1.84 16.70
C LEU A 224 -10.31 -1.75 17.90
N GLU A 225 -10.63 -0.53 18.35
CA GLU A 225 -11.52 -0.29 19.47
C GLU A 225 -12.93 -0.85 19.21
N ARG A 226 -13.50 -0.59 18.03
CA ARG A 226 -14.78 -1.19 17.62
C ARG A 226 -14.73 -2.71 17.69
N THR A 227 -13.68 -3.31 17.13
CA THR A 227 -13.53 -4.77 17.10
C THR A 227 -13.45 -5.31 18.52
N CYS A 228 -12.66 -4.69 19.39
CA CYS A 228 -12.54 -5.11 20.78
C CYS A 228 -13.82 -4.94 21.59
N ARG A 229 -14.73 -4.04 21.21
CA ARG A 229 -15.99 -3.77 21.95
C ARG A 229 -17.23 -4.46 21.38
N HIS A 230 -17.27 -4.74 20.08
CA HIS A 230 -18.50 -5.12 19.39
C HIS A 230 -18.41 -6.40 18.59
N VAL A 231 -17.20 -6.92 18.35
CA VAL A 231 -16.99 -8.14 17.60
C VAL A 231 -16.51 -9.23 18.57
N PRO A 232 -17.15 -10.42 18.61
CA PRO A 232 -16.70 -11.50 19.48
C PRO A 232 -15.23 -11.85 19.20
N ALA A 233 -14.40 -11.75 20.23
CA ALA A 233 -12.96 -11.99 20.14
C ALA A 233 -12.62 -13.49 20.09
N ARG A 234 -13.47 -14.32 20.73
CA ARG A 234 -13.29 -15.77 20.91
C ARG A 234 -13.18 -16.61 19.63
N ASP A 235 -13.62 -16.08 18.50
CA ASP A 235 -13.59 -16.74 17.19
C ASP A 235 -13.16 -15.73 16.11
N ASN A 236 -12.37 -14.72 16.52
CA ASN A 236 -11.76 -13.74 15.64
C ASN A 236 -10.25 -14.00 15.54
N PHE A 237 -9.87 -14.82 14.56
CA PHE A 237 -8.46 -15.17 14.37
C PHE A 237 -7.58 -13.99 13.96
N TYR A 238 -8.12 -12.97 13.26
CA TYR A 238 -7.35 -11.77 12.90
C TYR A 238 -6.92 -11.01 14.15
N LEU A 239 -7.87 -10.80 15.07
CA LEU A 239 -7.62 -10.15 16.35
C LEU A 239 -6.72 -11.02 17.25
N SER A 240 -7.00 -12.32 17.33
CA SER A 240 -6.21 -13.27 18.13
C SER A 240 -4.75 -13.27 17.68
N TRP A 241 -4.49 -13.39 16.39
CA TRP A 241 -3.13 -13.41 15.86
C TRP A 241 -2.42 -12.07 16.08
N LEU A 242 -3.08 -10.93 15.85
CA LEU A 242 -2.50 -9.60 16.10
C LEU A 242 -2.13 -9.39 17.57
N LEU A 243 -2.98 -9.81 18.51
CA LEU A 243 -2.74 -9.59 19.94
C LEU A 243 -1.74 -10.61 20.52
N ARG A 244 -1.76 -11.86 20.05
CA ARG A 244 -0.85 -12.90 20.56
C ARG A 244 0.52 -12.88 19.90
N GLY A 245 0.65 -12.32 18.69
CA GLY A 245 1.89 -12.40 17.92
C GLY A 245 2.20 -13.80 17.45
N GLY A 246 1.17 -14.57 17.09
CA GLY A 246 1.30 -15.99 16.75
C GLY A 246 1.62 -16.93 17.92
N ARG A 247 1.80 -16.43 19.17
CA ARG A 247 1.99 -17.30 20.35
C ARG A 247 0.71 -18.02 20.74
N GLY A 248 0.79 -19.33 20.97
CA GLY A 248 -0.38 -20.14 21.34
C GLY A 248 -1.47 -20.20 20.26
N TYR A 249 -1.15 -19.71 19.06
CA TYR A 249 -1.90 -20.00 17.85
C TYR A 249 -1.41 -21.37 17.38
N ASP A 250 -2.20 -22.40 17.65
CA ASP A 250 -2.01 -23.75 17.12
C ASP A 250 -3.38 -24.27 16.69
N PRO A 251 -3.66 -24.41 15.38
CA PRO A 251 -4.93 -24.93 14.88
C PRO A 251 -5.27 -26.34 15.38
N LEU A 252 -4.30 -27.12 15.87
CA LEU A 252 -4.53 -28.44 16.45
C LEU A 252 -5.05 -28.36 17.90
N ILE A 253 -4.64 -27.31 18.63
CA ILE A 253 -5.02 -27.13 20.04
C ILE A 253 -6.28 -26.27 20.13
N ARG A 254 -6.40 -25.25 19.28
CA ARG A 254 -7.50 -24.28 19.31
C ARG A 254 -8.05 -24.03 17.89
N PRO A 255 -8.70 -25.02 17.28
CA PRO A 255 -9.22 -24.92 15.90
C PRO A 255 -10.22 -23.77 15.70
N GLU A 256 -10.90 -23.34 16.77
CA GLU A 256 -11.83 -22.19 16.77
C GLU A 256 -11.17 -20.84 16.45
N TYR A 257 -9.84 -20.74 16.61
CA TYR A 257 -9.07 -19.56 16.23
C TYR A 257 -8.35 -19.73 14.89
N ALA A 258 -8.58 -20.81 14.15
CA ALA A 258 -7.97 -21.01 12.84
C ALA A 258 -8.90 -20.54 11.71
N PRO A 259 -8.37 -19.92 10.64
CA PRO A 259 -9.06 -19.85 9.35
C PRO A 259 -9.55 -21.24 8.94
N PRO A 260 -10.73 -21.37 8.29
CA PRO A 260 -11.30 -22.66 7.95
C PRO A 260 -10.35 -23.60 7.21
N TYR A 261 -9.60 -23.10 6.22
CA TYR A 261 -8.66 -23.92 5.45
C TYR A 261 -7.54 -24.59 6.27
N LEU A 262 -7.29 -24.11 7.50
CA LEU A 262 -6.33 -24.69 8.44
C LEU A 262 -6.95 -25.70 9.41
N THR A 263 -8.26 -25.91 9.38
CA THR A 263 -8.94 -26.92 10.21
C THR A 263 -8.81 -28.32 9.60
N GLY A 264 -8.80 -29.37 10.42
CA GLY A 264 -8.62 -30.74 9.93
C GLY A 264 -9.74 -31.20 8.99
N GLU A 265 -11.00 -30.93 9.35
CA GLU A 265 -12.16 -31.24 8.50
C GLU A 265 -12.07 -30.58 7.12
N SER A 266 -11.71 -29.30 7.09
CA SER A 266 -11.59 -28.56 5.83
C SER A 266 -10.38 -29.01 5.03
N PHE A 267 -9.27 -29.36 5.69
CA PHE A 267 -8.06 -29.87 5.02
C PHE A 267 -8.36 -31.16 4.24
N ASP A 268 -9.09 -32.10 4.86
CA ASP A 268 -9.50 -33.34 4.20
C ASP A 268 -10.42 -33.07 3.00
N LYS A 269 -11.33 -32.11 3.13
CA LYS A 269 -12.17 -31.65 2.01
C LYS A 269 -11.32 -31.05 0.88
N LEU A 270 -10.34 -30.20 1.20
CA LEU A 270 -9.49 -29.53 0.21
C LEU A 270 -8.67 -30.52 -0.63
N LYS A 271 -8.26 -31.67 -0.10
CA LYS A 271 -7.55 -32.70 -0.88
C LYS A 271 -8.27 -33.12 -2.15
N GLY A 272 -9.60 -33.15 -2.13
CA GLY A 272 -10.43 -33.47 -3.31
C GLY A 272 -10.75 -32.27 -4.21
N LEU A 273 -10.30 -31.07 -3.85
CA LEU A 273 -10.71 -29.82 -4.50
C LEU A 273 -9.54 -29.02 -5.09
N VAL A 274 -8.32 -29.16 -4.56
CA VAL A 274 -7.16 -28.33 -4.96
C VAL A 274 -6.85 -28.35 -6.46
N ASP A 275 -7.21 -29.41 -7.17
CA ASP A 275 -7.01 -29.49 -8.63
C ASP A 275 -8.01 -28.65 -9.44
N ARG A 276 -9.00 -28.04 -8.78
CA ARG A 276 -9.88 -27.02 -9.37
C ARG A 276 -9.26 -25.62 -9.38
N VAL A 277 -8.08 -25.44 -8.77
CA VAL A 277 -7.37 -24.16 -8.73
C VAL A 277 -6.36 -24.09 -9.87
N VAL A 278 -6.40 -22.99 -10.62
CA VAL A 278 -5.42 -22.66 -11.65
C VAL A 278 -4.77 -21.33 -11.28
N VAL A 279 -3.44 -21.31 -11.20
CA VAL A 279 -2.67 -20.09 -10.90
C VAL A 279 -2.23 -19.43 -12.20
N HIS A 280 -2.46 -18.14 -12.32
CA HIS A 280 -2.09 -17.31 -13.47
C HIS A 280 -1.24 -16.13 -13.01
N SER A 281 -0.02 -16.04 -13.52
CA SER A 281 0.87 -14.89 -13.26
C SER A 281 0.58 -13.78 -14.26
N GLY A 282 0.19 -12.61 -13.80
CA GLY A 282 -0.12 -11.46 -14.65
C GLY A 282 -1.18 -10.55 -14.08
N ALA A 283 -1.58 -9.56 -14.88
CA ALA A 283 -2.64 -8.63 -14.53
C ALA A 283 -4.03 -9.30 -14.62
N LEU A 284 -4.99 -8.84 -13.82
CA LEU A 284 -6.36 -9.35 -13.91
C LEU A 284 -7.01 -8.99 -15.25
N GLU A 285 -6.72 -7.79 -15.78
CA GLU A 285 -7.27 -7.32 -17.05
C GLU A 285 -6.74 -8.16 -18.22
N GLU A 286 -5.47 -8.57 -18.16
CA GLU A 286 -4.86 -9.46 -19.15
C GLU A 286 -5.58 -10.81 -19.18
N TYR A 287 -5.87 -11.39 -18.02
CA TYR A 287 -6.67 -12.62 -17.96
C TYR A 287 -8.06 -12.42 -18.57
N LEU A 288 -8.81 -11.39 -18.13
CA LEU A 288 -10.19 -11.17 -18.55
C LEU A 288 -10.34 -10.86 -20.04
N THR A 289 -9.33 -10.22 -20.65
CA THR A 289 -9.34 -9.83 -22.07
C THR A 289 -8.74 -10.90 -22.99
N SER A 290 -8.06 -11.91 -22.43
CA SER A 290 -7.43 -12.95 -23.23
C SER A 290 -8.45 -13.79 -24.02
N THR A 291 -8.13 -14.08 -25.28
CA THR A 291 -9.04 -14.85 -26.14
C THR A 291 -9.08 -16.32 -25.72
N GLY A 292 -10.30 -16.89 -25.62
CA GLY A 292 -10.49 -18.29 -25.24
C GLY A 292 -10.36 -18.57 -23.74
N CYS A 293 -10.15 -17.55 -22.90
CA CYS A 293 -10.21 -17.74 -21.46
C CYS A 293 -11.63 -18.03 -20.99
N GLU A 294 -11.69 -18.69 -19.85
CA GLU A 294 -12.95 -18.97 -19.17
C GLU A 294 -13.43 -17.71 -18.44
N LYS A 295 -14.68 -17.29 -18.68
CA LYS A 295 -15.21 -16.06 -18.07
C LYS A 295 -15.68 -16.33 -16.64
N PRO A 296 -15.06 -15.70 -15.62
CA PRO A 296 -15.47 -15.90 -14.23
C PRO A 296 -16.81 -15.20 -13.95
N SER A 297 -17.69 -15.85 -13.20
CA SER A 297 -18.95 -15.27 -12.70
C SER A 297 -18.79 -14.59 -11.35
N LYS A 298 -17.74 -14.92 -10.59
CA LYS A 298 -17.46 -14.44 -9.23
C LYS A 298 -16.03 -13.91 -9.16
N LEU A 299 -15.82 -12.74 -8.56
CA LEU A 299 -14.52 -12.08 -8.55
C LEU A 299 -14.20 -11.54 -7.15
N ALA A 300 -13.14 -12.07 -6.54
CA ALA A 300 -12.56 -11.60 -5.27
C ALA A 300 -11.29 -10.80 -5.56
N LEU A 301 -11.38 -9.47 -5.53
CA LEU A 301 -10.31 -8.60 -6.01
C LEU A 301 -9.43 -8.03 -4.89
N SER A 302 -9.62 -8.46 -3.63
CA SER A 302 -8.88 -7.92 -2.48
C SER A 302 -8.87 -6.39 -2.50
N ASN A 303 -7.77 -5.74 -2.12
CA ASN A 303 -7.64 -4.28 -2.08
C ASN A 303 -6.82 -3.69 -3.25
N ILE A 304 -6.89 -4.27 -4.45
CA ILE A 304 -6.10 -3.84 -5.63
C ILE A 304 -6.26 -2.35 -5.96
N PHE A 305 -7.45 -1.79 -5.72
CA PHE A 305 -7.77 -0.40 -6.02
C PHE A 305 -7.03 0.60 -5.13
N GLU A 306 -6.46 0.15 -4.02
CA GLU A 306 -5.65 0.99 -3.13
C GLU A 306 -4.42 1.56 -3.87
N TYR A 307 -3.89 0.80 -4.83
CA TYR A 307 -2.68 1.11 -5.59
C TYR A 307 -2.94 1.86 -6.90
N MET A 308 -4.16 2.37 -7.11
CA MET A 308 -4.57 2.91 -8.42
C MET A 308 -5.10 4.34 -8.30
N SER A 309 -4.83 5.15 -9.34
CA SER A 309 -5.56 6.39 -9.58
C SER A 309 -7.04 6.11 -9.87
N GLN A 310 -7.89 7.14 -9.83
CA GLN A 310 -9.30 6.99 -10.22
C GLN A 310 -9.43 6.57 -11.69
N GLU A 311 -8.59 7.11 -12.57
CA GLU A 311 -8.57 6.78 -14.00
C GLU A 311 -8.20 5.31 -14.24
N SER A 312 -7.15 4.81 -13.58
CA SER A 312 -6.77 3.39 -13.65
C SER A 312 -7.89 2.49 -13.11
N ALA A 313 -8.52 2.87 -11.99
CA ALA A 313 -9.64 2.12 -11.42
C ALA A 313 -10.84 2.06 -12.39
N ASP A 314 -11.16 3.16 -13.08
CA ASP A 314 -12.24 3.19 -14.08
C ASP A 314 -11.94 2.27 -15.27
N GLY A 315 -10.69 2.15 -15.70
CA GLY A 315 -10.27 1.17 -16.72
C GLY A 315 -10.45 -0.28 -16.27
N VAL A 316 -10.18 -0.58 -15.01
CA VAL A 316 -10.47 -1.90 -14.42
C VAL A 316 -11.98 -2.13 -14.35
N PHE A 317 -12.77 -1.15 -13.90
CA PHE A 317 -14.24 -1.26 -13.87
C PHE A 317 -14.85 -1.45 -15.26
N ASP A 318 -14.31 -0.80 -16.29
CA ASP A 318 -14.72 -1.04 -17.68
C ASP A 318 -14.45 -2.47 -18.12
N THR A 319 -13.27 -2.99 -17.79
CA THR A 319 -12.89 -4.36 -18.11
C THR A 319 -13.82 -5.35 -17.41
N LEU A 320 -14.09 -5.15 -16.13
CA LEU A 320 -15.00 -5.97 -15.33
C LEU A 320 -16.40 -5.98 -15.94
N GLY A 321 -17.01 -4.82 -16.15
CA GLY A 321 -18.38 -4.75 -16.68
C GLY A 321 -18.53 -5.21 -18.14
N SER A 322 -17.43 -5.31 -18.88
CA SER A 322 -17.43 -5.85 -20.26
C SER A 322 -17.28 -7.38 -20.31
N HIS A 323 -16.60 -7.98 -19.33
CA HIS A 323 -16.21 -9.40 -19.39
C HIS A 323 -16.91 -10.30 -18.38
N VAL A 324 -17.39 -9.74 -17.26
CA VAL A 324 -18.16 -10.47 -16.25
C VAL A 324 -19.59 -10.68 -16.76
N PRO A 325 -20.14 -11.91 -16.71
CA PRO A 325 -21.50 -12.17 -17.18
C PRO A 325 -22.54 -11.46 -16.31
N ASN A 326 -23.73 -11.22 -16.89
CA ASN A 326 -24.87 -10.65 -16.16
C ASN A 326 -25.21 -11.48 -14.92
N GLY A 327 -25.42 -10.81 -13.79
CA GLY A 327 -25.65 -11.45 -12.49
C GLY A 327 -24.37 -11.95 -11.80
N GLY A 328 -23.19 -11.75 -12.42
CA GLY A 328 -21.91 -11.97 -11.77
C GLY A 328 -21.71 -11.02 -10.58
N ARG A 329 -20.83 -11.41 -9.65
CA ARG A 329 -20.53 -10.66 -8.43
C ARG A 329 -19.06 -10.32 -8.34
N VAL A 330 -18.77 -9.05 -8.05
CA VAL A 330 -17.41 -8.54 -7.81
C VAL A 330 -17.34 -8.02 -6.38
N VAL A 331 -16.35 -8.46 -5.63
CA VAL A 331 -16.12 -8.08 -4.24
C VAL A 331 -14.68 -7.62 -4.08
N TYR A 332 -14.48 -6.46 -3.46
CA TYR A 332 -13.18 -5.88 -3.20
C TYR A 332 -13.21 -5.11 -1.87
N TRP A 333 -12.01 -4.92 -1.30
CA TRP A 333 -11.77 -4.23 -0.04
C TRP A 333 -11.15 -2.86 -0.33
N GLU A 334 -11.39 -1.92 0.58
CA GLU A 334 -10.76 -0.60 0.58
C GLU A 334 -10.07 -0.38 1.92
N TYR A 335 -8.87 0.21 1.91
CA TYR A 335 -8.09 0.43 3.14
C TYR A 335 -8.03 1.89 3.57
N MET A 336 -7.60 2.81 2.70
CA MET A 336 -7.63 4.26 2.93
C MET A 336 -7.92 5.04 1.64
N ASN A 337 -7.92 4.37 0.50
CA ASN A 337 -8.17 4.96 -0.81
C ASN A 337 -9.45 4.37 -1.41
N SER A 338 -10.56 5.12 -1.34
CA SER A 338 -11.84 4.66 -1.88
C SER A 338 -11.91 4.86 -3.39
N ARG A 339 -12.43 3.85 -4.10
CA ARG A 339 -12.63 3.82 -5.55
C ARG A 339 -14.01 3.26 -5.85
N ALA A 340 -14.77 4.03 -6.61
CA ALA A 340 -16.02 3.61 -7.19
C ALA A 340 -16.01 3.93 -8.69
N PRO A 341 -16.80 3.20 -9.51
CA PRO A 341 -16.96 3.54 -10.92
C PRO A 341 -17.41 5.00 -11.08
N SER A 342 -16.70 5.79 -11.87
CA SER A 342 -17.09 7.18 -12.12
C SER A 342 -18.37 7.29 -12.97
N CYS A 343 -19.21 8.28 -12.65
CA CYS A 343 -20.40 8.60 -13.44
C CYS A 343 -19.98 9.25 -14.77
N THR A 344 -20.35 8.66 -15.90
CA THR A 344 -20.14 9.25 -17.23
C THR A 344 -21.42 9.88 -17.77
N SER A 345 -21.34 11.09 -18.32
CA SER A 345 -22.47 11.80 -18.94
C SER A 345 -22.88 11.28 -20.33
N ALA A 346 -22.13 10.36 -20.93
CA ALA A 346 -22.50 9.68 -22.18
C ALA A 346 -21.62 8.44 -22.41
N GLY A 347 -22.22 7.28 -22.76
CA GLY A 347 -21.51 6.13 -23.34
C GLY A 347 -21.87 4.74 -22.77
N ASP A 348 -21.99 3.75 -23.65
CA ASP A 348 -22.12 2.30 -23.38
C ASP A 348 -20.76 1.74 -22.89
N THR A 349 -20.27 2.26 -21.77
CA THR A 349 -19.01 1.81 -21.15
C THR A 349 -19.26 0.56 -20.32
N GLY A 350 -18.24 -0.29 -20.17
CA GLY A 350 -18.35 -1.49 -19.35
C GLY A 350 -18.74 -1.16 -17.91
N ARG A 351 -18.14 -0.12 -17.32
CA ARG A 351 -18.40 0.27 -15.93
C ARG A 351 -19.84 0.71 -15.67
N ALA A 352 -20.56 1.21 -16.68
CA ALA A 352 -21.98 1.56 -16.58
C ALA A 352 -22.88 0.34 -16.33
N ARG A 353 -22.38 -0.88 -16.55
CA ARG A 353 -23.10 -2.14 -16.28
C ARG A 353 -22.91 -2.64 -14.86
N LEU A 354 -22.01 -2.03 -14.09
CA LEU A 354 -21.77 -2.38 -12.69
C LEU A 354 -22.76 -1.64 -11.80
N GLN A 355 -23.33 -2.36 -10.84
CA GLN A 355 -24.25 -1.81 -9.84
C GLN A 355 -23.75 -2.15 -8.45
N GLU A 356 -23.53 -1.13 -7.61
CA GLU A 356 -23.21 -1.32 -6.20
C GLU A 356 -24.43 -1.84 -5.43
N MET A 357 -24.26 -2.96 -4.73
CA MET A 357 -25.29 -3.55 -3.87
C MET A 357 -25.28 -2.89 -2.48
N LYS A 358 -25.62 -1.60 -2.41
CA LYS A 358 -25.40 -0.74 -1.23
C LYS A 358 -25.83 -1.33 0.12
N GLU A 359 -27.06 -1.85 0.21
CA GLU A 359 -27.60 -2.43 1.44
C GLU A 359 -26.85 -3.70 1.87
N GLU A 360 -26.53 -4.57 0.89
CA GLU A 360 -25.75 -5.78 1.14
C GLU A 360 -24.32 -5.43 1.55
N CYS A 361 -23.68 -4.48 0.88
CA CYS A 361 -22.36 -3.97 1.24
C CYS A 361 -22.34 -3.40 2.66
N GLN A 362 -23.34 -2.61 3.06
CA GLN A 362 -23.42 -2.06 4.41
C GLN A 362 -23.53 -3.16 5.46
N ARG A 363 -24.47 -4.10 5.28
CA ARG A 363 -24.66 -5.22 6.21
C ARG A 363 -23.39 -6.07 6.34
N LEU A 364 -22.75 -6.38 5.22
CA LEU A 364 -21.53 -7.18 5.21
C LEU A 364 -20.34 -6.48 5.88
N ARG A 365 -20.22 -5.16 5.75
CA ARG A 365 -19.22 -4.36 6.49
C ARG A 365 -19.44 -4.40 7.99
N GLU A 366 -20.69 -4.49 8.44
CA GLU A 366 -21.02 -4.62 9.86
C GLU A 366 -20.67 -6.00 10.43
N GLU A 367 -20.72 -7.03 9.58
CA GLU A 367 -20.35 -8.41 9.92
C GLU A 367 -18.84 -8.70 9.82
N ASP A 368 -18.08 -7.87 9.09
CA ASP A 368 -16.64 -8.05 8.89
C ASP A 368 -15.88 -7.97 10.22
N ARG A 369 -15.11 -9.03 10.51
CA ARG A 369 -14.31 -9.14 11.74
C ARG A 369 -12.83 -8.84 11.55
N SER A 370 -12.40 -8.53 10.33
CA SER A 370 -11.06 -8.07 10.01
C SER A 370 -10.80 -6.65 10.53
N LEU A 371 -9.52 -6.29 10.64
CA LEU A 371 -9.09 -5.00 11.19
C LEU A 371 -8.79 -3.94 10.11
N THR A 372 -9.00 -4.28 8.84
CA THR A 372 -8.43 -3.54 7.71
C THR A 372 -9.43 -2.75 6.87
N GLN A 373 -10.75 -2.86 7.08
CA GLN A 373 -11.73 -2.14 6.23
C GLN A 373 -12.07 -0.73 6.71
N THR A 374 -12.20 0.22 5.76
CA THR A 374 -12.84 1.54 5.96
C THR A 374 -14.30 1.50 5.58
N SER A 375 -15.16 2.23 6.29
CA SER A 375 -16.46 2.59 5.72
C SER A 375 -16.37 3.97 5.03
N ARG A 376 -17.03 4.10 3.88
CA ARG A 376 -17.30 5.40 3.22
C ARG A 376 -18.03 6.36 4.17
N THR A 377 -18.88 5.79 5.03
CA THR A 377 -19.65 6.49 6.06
C THR A 377 -18.82 7.02 7.22
N ASP A 378 -17.63 6.48 7.54
CA ASP A 378 -16.77 7.04 8.61
C ASP A 378 -16.11 8.35 8.17
N GLN A 379 -15.93 8.54 6.85
CA GLN A 379 -15.52 9.82 6.27
C GLN A 379 -16.67 10.82 6.24
N GLU A 380 -17.91 10.37 6.03
CA GLU A 380 -19.10 11.24 5.95
C GLU A 380 -19.71 11.58 7.33
N GLN A 381 -19.65 10.68 8.32
CA GLN A 381 -20.27 10.87 9.64
C GLN A 381 -19.52 11.83 10.57
N LYS A 382 -18.27 12.21 10.25
CA LYS A 382 -17.56 13.28 10.97
C LYS A 382 -17.93 14.69 10.50
N VAL A 383 -18.69 14.85 9.41
CA VAL A 383 -19.12 16.16 8.87
C VAL A 383 -20.52 16.55 9.40
N GLY A 384 -20.73 16.36 10.70
CA GLY A 384 -22.05 16.44 11.32
C GLY A 384 -22.14 17.37 12.53
N VAL A 385 -21.51 18.55 12.53
CA VAL A 385 -21.93 19.74 13.31
C VAL A 385 -21.48 21.01 12.56
N GLU A 386 -22.41 21.96 12.44
CA GLU A 386 -22.36 23.27 11.75
C GLU A 386 -22.53 23.28 10.22
N GLU A 387 -23.79 23.51 9.80
CA GLU A 387 -24.10 24.26 8.59
C GLU A 387 -23.33 25.59 8.60
N ASN A 388 -22.20 25.66 7.91
CA ASN A 388 -21.63 26.92 7.48
C ASN A 388 -21.36 26.86 5.97
N LYS A 389 -21.86 27.88 5.28
CA LYS A 389 -21.79 28.07 3.84
C LYS A 389 -20.38 27.83 3.32
N MET A 390 -20.31 27.13 2.18
CA MET A 390 -19.21 27.10 1.20
C MET A 390 -18.07 28.09 1.49
N ALA A 391 -16.95 27.56 1.94
CA ALA A 391 -15.63 28.03 1.57
C ALA A 391 -14.85 26.78 1.13
N ALA A 392 -14.52 26.69 -0.16
CA ALA A 392 -13.65 25.65 -0.68
C ALA A 392 -12.31 25.70 0.08
N LEU A 393 -11.99 24.65 0.82
CA LEU A 393 -10.69 24.50 1.47
C LEU A 393 -9.70 23.99 0.41
N GLU A 394 -8.87 24.91 -0.05
CA GLU A 394 -7.80 24.73 -1.01
C GLU A 394 -6.66 23.92 -0.38
N ASN A 395 -6.46 22.70 -0.86
CA ASN A 395 -5.15 22.04 -0.95
C ASN A 395 -5.29 20.87 -1.94
N ALA A 396 -5.19 21.20 -3.22
CA ALA A 396 -5.06 20.22 -4.29
C ALA A 396 -3.66 19.58 -4.23
N ASN A 397 -3.55 18.32 -4.64
CA ASN A 397 -2.26 17.78 -5.09
C ASN A 397 -1.65 18.78 -6.09
N PRO A 398 -0.35 19.08 -6.02
CA PRO A 398 0.25 19.94 -7.01
C PRO A 398 0.03 19.31 -8.38
N LEU A 399 -0.51 20.12 -9.30
CA LEU A 399 -0.66 19.73 -10.69
C LEU A 399 0.72 19.33 -11.20
N VAL A 400 0.85 18.13 -11.76
CA VAL A 400 2.11 17.66 -12.34
C VAL A 400 2.18 18.13 -13.78
N PHE A 401 3.21 18.89 -14.12
CA PHE A 401 3.43 19.44 -15.45
C PHE A 401 4.44 18.58 -16.21
N GLY A 402 4.27 18.48 -17.53
CA GLY A 402 5.19 17.72 -18.38
C GLY A 402 6.59 18.33 -18.37
N ARG A 403 7.62 17.47 -18.38
CA ARG A 403 9.03 17.91 -18.44
C ARG A 403 9.34 18.55 -19.80
N THR A 404 10.14 19.61 -19.77
CA THR A 404 10.65 20.27 -20.97
C THR A 404 11.61 19.36 -21.73
N VAL A 405 11.54 19.33 -23.07
CA VAL A 405 12.39 18.48 -23.92
C VAL A 405 13.88 18.78 -23.67
N GLU A 406 14.73 17.75 -23.73
CA GLU A 406 16.19 17.88 -23.65
C GLU A 406 16.73 18.85 -24.73
N ARG A 407 17.72 19.67 -24.35
CA ARG A 407 18.31 20.70 -25.23
C ARG A 407 18.99 20.03 -26.44
N GLN A 408 18.77 20.58 -27.63
CA GLN A 408 19.58 20.25 -28.80
C GLN A 408 20.89 21.03 -28.71
N VAL A 409 22.02 20.32 -28.64
CA VAL A 409 23.35 20.94 -28.63
C VAL A 409 23.60 21.56 -30.01
N LEU A 410 23.88 22.86 -30.06
CA LEU A 410 24.20 23.54 -31.30
C LEU A 410 25.67 23.30 -31.68
N PRO A 411 26.02 23.11 -32.96
CA PRO A 411 27.41 22.89 -33.38
C PRO A 411 28.39 24.00 -32.97
N GLU A 412 27.89 25.22 -32.76
CA GLU A 412 28.63 26.41 -32.32
C GLU A 412 28.98 26.35 -30.82
N GLU A 413 28.23 25.59 -30.01
CA GLU A 413 28.50 25.34 -28.57
C GLU A 413 29.63 24.31 -28.36
N LEU A 414 30.08 23.65 -29.44
CA LEU A 414 31.18 22.68 -29.46
C LEU A 414 32.48 23.27 -30.04
N ASP A 415 32.49 24.56 -30.36
CA ASP A 415 33.66 25.28 -30.88
C ASP A 415 34.44 25.93 -29.73
N ASP A 416 35.58 25.33 -29.37
CA ASP A 416 36.46 25.78 -28.27
C ASP A 416 37.03 27.21 -28.49
N ASP A 417 36.96 27.76 -29.70
CA ASP A 417 37.41 29.12 -30.02
C ASP A 417 36.33 30.20 -29.77
N VAL A 418 35.10 29.79 -29.45
CA VAL A 418 33.97 30.68 -29.15
C VAL A 418 33.63 30.57 -27.66
N ARG A 419 33.55 31.72 -26.97
CA ARG A 419 33.12 31.73 -25.56
C ARG A 419 31.61 31.44 -25.49
N ASP A 420 31.25 30.32 -24.90
CA ASP A 420 29.87 30.01 -24.51
C ASP A 420 29.46 30.86 -23.30
N GLU A 421 28.33 31.56 -23.41
CA GLU A 421 27.81 32.43 -22.35
C GLU A 421 26.79 31.66 -21.53
N ILE A 422 26.83 31.81 -20.19
CA ILE A 422 25.83 31.16 -19.34
C ILE A 422 24.48 31.81 -19.60
N ASP A 423 23.54 31.01 -20.09
CA ASP A 423 22.19 31.45 -20.42
C ASP A 423 21.14 31.00 -19.38
N ALA A 424 19.92 31.50 -19.51
CA ALA A 424 18.81 31.12 -18.61
C ALA A 424 18.47 29.63 -18.70
N ARG A 425 18.74 29.00 -19.85
CA ARG A 425 18.46 27.60 -20.08
C ARG A 425 19.43 26.69 -19.33
N GLU A 426 20.73 27.00 -19.34
CA GLU A 426 21.75 26.30 -18.57
C GLU A 426 21.44 26.37 -17.07
N VAL A 427 21.08 27.56 -16.57
CA VAL A 427 20.66 27.74 -15.17
C VAL A 427 19.39 26.94 -14.87
N PHE A 428 18.43 26.89 -15.79
CA PHE A 428 17.23 26.06 -15.65
C PHE A 428 17.57 24.57 -15.57
N ASP A 429 18.42 24.06 -16.47
CA ASP A 429 18.81 22.66 -16.51
C ASP A 429 19.59 22.23 -15.25
N LEU A 430 20.36 23.14 -14.63
CA LEU A 430 21.00 22.90 -13.33
C LEU A 430 20.02 22.73 -12.16
N LEU A 431 18.83 23.34 -12.27
CA LEU A 431 17.87 23.50 -11.18
C LEU A 431 16.61 22.63 -11.33
N ARG A 432 16.22 22.28 -12.56
CA ARG A 432 14.96 21.57 -12.87
C ARG A 432 14.83 20.19 -12.21
N CYS A 433 15.96 19.56 -11.87
CA CYS A 433 16.02 18.24 -11.22
C CYS A 433 16.06 18.31 -9.68
N ILE A 434 16.07 19.50 -9.08
CA ILE A 434 15.98 19.62 -7.62
C ILE A 434 14.66 19.00 -7.17
N ASN A 435 14.72 18.09 -6.20
CA ASN A 435 13.53 17.46 -5.63
C ASN A 435 12.86 18.43 -4.64
N ASP A 436 11.54 18.37 -4.60
CA ASP A 436 10.77 19.05 -3.57
C ASP A 436 11.02 18.41 -2.19
N PRO A 437 11.12 19.20 -1.10
CA PRO A 437 11.37 18.66 0.24
C PRO A 437 10.24 17.77 0.79
N GLU A 438 9.01 17.92 0.30
CA GLU A 438 7.80 17.23 0.79
C GLU A 438 7.27 16.20 -0.21
N HIS A 439 7.52 16.40 -1.51
CA HIS A 439 7.00 15.57 -2.60
C HIS A 439 8.13 14.89 -3.41
N PRO A 440 7.94 13.64 -3.89
CA PRO A 440 8.92 12.94 -4.70
C PRO A 440 8.89 13.38 -6.18
N LEU A 441 8.78 14.69 -6.40
CA LEU A 441 8.69 15.34 -7.71
C LEU A 441 9.73 16.46 -7.77
N THR A 442 10.19 16.79 -8.97
CA THR A 442 11.15 17.88 -9.13
C THR A 442 10.46 19.25 -9.12
N LEU A 443 11.23 20.32 -8.89
CA LEU A 443 10.71 21.68 -8.93
C LEU A 443 10.12 22.05 -10.31
N GLU A 444 10.60 21.44 -11.39
CA GLU A 444 10.00 21.58 -12.73
C GLU A 444 8.64 20.88 -12.80
N GLU A 445 8.54 19.62 -12.34
CA GLU A 445 7.30 18.83 -12.39
C GLU A 445 6.18 19.47 -11.58
N LEU A 446 6.52 20.25 -10.55
CA LEU A 446 5.58 21.00 -9.72
C LEU A 446 5.31 22.42 -10.23
N ASN A 447 5.93 22.83 -11.33
CA ASN A 447 5.91 24.20 -11.87
C ASN A 447 6.41 25.27 -10.89
N VAL A 448 7.13 24.83 -9.85
CA VAL A 448 7.77 25.70 -8.87
C VAL A 448 8.90 26.48 -9.54
N LEU A 449 9.57 25.85 -10.49
CA LEU A 449 10.60 26.45 -11.32
C LEU A 449 10.22 26.38 -12.81
N GLN A 450 10.39 27.49 -13.53
CA GLN A 450 10.14 27.59 -14.98
C GLN A 450 11.28 28.36 -15.64
N GLU A 451 11.67 27.98 -16.86
CA GLU A 451 12.74 28.62 -17.62
C GLU A 451 12.48 30.13 -17.82
N GLY A 452 11.24 30.52 -18.14
CA GLY A 452 10.85 31.92 -18.34
C GLY A 452 10.88 32.80 -17.07
N HIS A 453 11.22 32.24 -15.91
CA HIS A 453 11.36 32.94 -14.64
C HIS A 453 12.82 33.06 -14.18
N ILE A 454 13.77 32.75 -15.06
CA ILE A 454 15.20 32.83 -14.83
C ILE A 454 15.77 33.92 -15.75
N GLU A 455 16.47 34.89 -15.16
CA GLU A 455 17.17 35.95 -15.89
C GLU A 455 18.67 35.84 -15.61
N VAL A 456 19.48 35.79 -16.66
CA VAL A 456 20.94 35.71 -16.57
C VAL A 456 21.57 36.86 -17.35
N ASP A 457 22.44 37.60 -16.67
CA ASP A 457 23.32 38.62 -17.23
C ASP A 457 24.76 38.17 -17.02
N ASP A 458 25.29 37.43 -17.99
CA ASP A 458 26.67 36.91 -17.94
C ASP A 458 27.71 38.06 -17.86
N PRO A 459 27.69 39.09 -18.74
CA PRO A 459 28.61 40.21 -18.64
C PRO A 459 28.52 40.99 -17.31
N GLY A 460 27.31 41.15 -16.77
CA GLY A 460 27.05 41.80 -15.49
C GLY A 460 27.24 40.90 -14.26
N ASN A 461 27.58 39.62 -14.45
CA ASN A 461 27.75 38.61 -13.41
C ASN A 461 26.54 38.47 -12.48
N ARG A 462 25.32 38.44 -13.01
CA ARG A 462 24.08 38.34 -12.20
C ARG A 462 23.18 37.22 -12.70
N VAL A 463 22.63 36.46 -11.75
CA VAL A 463 21.57 35.47 -11.99
C VAL A 463 20.41 35.78 -11.05
N GLU A 464 19.21 35.95 -11.60
CA GLU A 464 17.97 36.10 -10.86
C GLU A 464 17.04 34.91 -11.13
N VAL A 465 16.56 34.29 -10.07
CA VAL A 465 15.63 33.15 -10.14
C VAL A 465 14.36 33.48 -9.37
N LEU A 466 13.23 33.48 -10.07
CA LEU A 466 11.91 33.59 -9.47
C LEU A 466 11.26 32.21 -9.40
N PHE A 467 10.93 31.75 -8.19
CA PHE A 467 10.23 30.49 -7.99
C PHE A 467 8.82 30.71 -7.42
N THR A 468 7.91 29.79 -7.70
CA THR A 468 6.50 29.87 -7.29
C THR A 468 6.18 28.73 -6.34
N PRO A 469 6.01 28.97 -5.03
CA PRO A 469 5.59 27.93 -4.10
C PRO A 469 4.28 27.28 -4.55
N THR A 470 4.11 25.99 -4.28
CA THR A 470 2.95 25.20 -4.71
C THR A 470 1.62 25.73 -4.16
N ILE A 471 1.64 26.36 -2.99
CA ILE A 471 0.48 27.01 -2.35
C ILE A 471 0.86 28.35 -1.70
N PRO A 472 -0.10 29.30 -1.56
CA PRO A 472 0.16 30.63 -0.99
C PRO A 472 0.65 30.64 0.47
N HIS A 473 0.52 29.54 1.20
CA HIS A 473 0.94 29.39 2.59
C HIS A 473 2.00 28.29 2.78
N CYS A 474 2.79 28.01 1.74
CA CYS A 474 3.80 26.95 1.74
C CYS A 474 4.83 27.13 2.86
N SER A 475 4.84 26.19 3.81
CA SER A 475 5.80 26.22 4.93
C SER A 475 7.25 25.95 4.51
N MET A 476 7.46 25.38 3.32
CA MET A 476 8.76 24.98 2.79
C MET A 476 9.37 25.97 1.80
N ALA A 477 8.74 27.12 1.56
CA ALA A 477 9.24 28.10 0.58
C ALA A 477 10.69 28.55 0.84
N THR A 478 11.08 28.71 2.11
CA THR A 478 12.46 29.05 2.49
C THR A 478 13.45 27.92 2.17
N LEU A 479 13.06 26.66 2.37
CA LEU A 479 13.92 25.50 2.13
C LEU A 479 14.11 25.23 0.63
N ILE A 480 13.05 25.41 -0.17
CA ILE A 480 13.12 25.38 -1.64
C ILE A 480 14.09 26.46 -2.13
N GLY A 481 13.93 27.71 -1.68
CA GLY A 481 14.84 28.80 -2.05
C GLY A 481 16.29 28.57 -1.60
N LEU A 482 16.49 27.95 -0.44
CA LEU A 482 17.83 27.58 0.05
C LEU A 482 18.46 26.48 -0.82
N SER A 483 17.68 25.49 -1.25
CA SER A 483 18.15 24.40 -2.11
C SER A 483 18.59 24.91 -3.49
N ILE A 484 17.78 25.78 -4.11
CA ILE A 484 18.14 26.50 -5.34
C ILE A 484 19.46 27.26 -5.14
N ARG A 485 19.59 27.97 -4.02
CA ARG A 485 20.80 28.75 -3.72
C ARG A 485 22.04 27.88 -3.60
N VAL A 486 21.97 26.78 -2.87
CA VAL A 486 23.09 25.85 -2.70
C VAL A 486 23.47 25.21 -4.03
N ARG A 487 22.50 24.82 -4.87
CA ARG A 487 22.76 24.27 -6.20
C ARG A 487 23.56 25.24 -7.06
N LEU A 488 23.11 26.49 -7.17
CA LEU A 488 23.80 27.51 -7.97
C LEU A 488 25.16 27.89 -7.40
N LEU A 489 25.31 27.98 -6.08
CA LEU A 489 26.60 28.24 -5.44
C LEU A 489 27.64 27.14 -5.69
N ARG A 490 27.20 25.89 -5.88
CA ARG A 490 28.07 24.75 -6.19
C ARG A 490 28.40 24.62 -7.68
N ALA A 491 27.49 25.05 -8.56
CA ALA A 491 27.60 24.87 -10.00
C ALA A 491 28.16 26.08 -10.75
N LEU A 492 27.81 27.31 -10.34
CA LEU A 492 28.20 28.53 -11.05
C LEU A 492 29.58 29.07 -10.58
N PRO A 493 30.33 29.74 -11.47
CA PRO A 493 31.55 30.45 -11.09
C PRO A 493 31.29 31.51 -10.01
N ALA A 494 32.21 31.63 -9.05
CA ALA A 494 32.08 32.54 -7.89
C ALA A 494 31.93 34.04 -8.23
N ARG A 495 32.13 34.43 -9.50
CA ARG A 495 31.87 35.79 -9.99
C ARG A 495 30.39 36.17 -9.97
N PHE A 496 29.48 35.19 -10.11
CA PHE A 496 28.05 35.45 -10.21
C PHE A 496 27.41 35.83 -8.87
N LYS A 497 26.59 36.88 -8.91
CA LYS A 497 25.69 37.28 -7.83
C LYS A 497 24.33 36.65 -8.06
N VAL A 498 23.99 35.69 -7.21
CA VAL A 498 22.73 34.95 -7.26
C VAL A 498 21.68 35.63 -6.38
N ASP A 499 20.56 36.02 -6.99
CA ASP A 499 19.37 36.57 -6.32
C ASP A 499 18.20 35.59 -6.51
N ILE A 500 17.58 35.16 -5.40
CA ILE A 500 16.51 34.16 -5.42
C ILE A 500 15.33 34.74 -4.66
N ARG A 501 14.19 34.81 -5.35
CA ARG A 501 12.98 35.42 -4.80
C ARG A 501 11.76 34.58 -5.16
N ILE A 502 10.76 34.65 -4.28
CA ILE A 502 9.42 34.18 -4.59
C ILE A 502 8.79 35.15 -5.59
N ARG A 503 8.09 34.60 -6.59
CA ARG A 503 7.35 35.37 -7.58
C ARG A 503 6.30 36.28 -6.90
N PRO A 504 6.22 37.57 -7.24
CA PRO A 504 5.30 38.50 -6.58
C PRO A 504 3.84 38.03 -6.63
N GLY A 505 3.16 38.08 -5.49
CA GLY A 505 1.75 37.73 -5.34
C GLY A 505 1.47 36.23 -5.21
N THR A 506 2.50 35.38 -5.11
CA THR A 506 2.34 33.91 -5.07
C THR A 506 2.50 33.31 -3.67
N HIS A 507 2.90 34.10 -2.66
CA HIS A 507 3.05 33.61 -1.29
C HIS A 507 2.72 34.70 -0.25
N ALA A 508 1.93 34.34 0.77
CA ALA A 508 1.44 35.26 1.80
C ALA A 508 2.56 35.89 2.65
N SER A 509 3.72 35.23 2.75
CA SER A 509 4.90 35.72 3.48
C SER A 509 6.10 36.00 2.57
N GLU A 510 5.87 36.29 1.28
CA GLU A 510 6.93 36.50 0.28
C GLU A 510 8.03 37.46 0.73
N GLN A 511 7.68 38.61 1.34
CA GLN A 511 8.65 39.63 1.75
C GLN A 511 9.59 39.13 2.85
N ALA A 512 9.06 38.35 3.79
CA ALA A 512 9.84 37.79 4.89
C ALA A 512 10.78 36.70 4.39
N VAL A 513 10.31 35.81 3.51
CA VAL A 513 11.13 34.73 2.92
C VAL A 513 12.21 35.32 2.02
N ASN A 514 11.89 36.27 1.14
CA ASN A 514 12.87 36.93 0.26
C ASN A 514 13.94 37.66 1.08
N LYS A 515 13.57 38.31 2.19
CA LYS A 515 14.54 38.95 3.09
C LYS A 515 15.47 37.94 3.76
N GLN A 516 14.97 36.77 4.15
CA GLN A 516 15.79 35.70 4.72
C GLN A 516 16.74 35.12 3.67
N LEU A 517 16.24 34.85 2.47
CA LEU A 517 17.04 34.30 1.37
C LEU A 517 18.10 35.29 0.89
N ALA A 518 17.89 36.61 0.97
CA ALA A 518 18.88 37.62 0.59
C ALA A 518 20.01 37.81 1.62
N ASP A 519 19.77 37.49 2.88
CA ASP A 519 20.72 37.67 4.00
C ASP A 519 21.82 36.60 3.97
N LYS A 520 23.03 37.00 3.57
CA LYS A 520 24.17 36.08 3.41
C LYS A 520 24.61 35.44 4.72
N GLU A 521 24.52 36.15 5.84
CA GLU A 521 24.92 35.64 7.15
C GLU A 521 23.94 34.58 7.63
N ARG A 522 22.63 34.81 7.44
CA ARG A 522 21.61 33.82 7.76
C ARG A 522 21.70 32.57 6.90
N VAL A 523 21.97 32.72 5.60
CA VAL A 523 22.18 31.56 4.72
C VAL A 523 23.42 30.78 5.15
N ALA A 524 24.54 31.44 5.46
CA ALA A 524 25.74 30.76 5.95
C ALA A 524 25.47 30.00 7.25
N ALA A 525 24.81 30.62 8.22
CA ALA A 525 24.43 29.99 9.48
C ALA A 525 23.47 28.79 9.29
N ALA A 526 22.55 28.87 8.32
CA ALA A 526 21.65 27.77 7.99
C ALA A 526 22.41 26.57 7.39
N LEU A 527 23.49 26.80 6.65
CA LEU A 527 24.32 25.76 6.06
C LEU A 527 25.33 25.13 7.04
N GLU A 528 25.60 25.79 8.18
CA GLU A 528 26.35 25.19 9.29
C GLU A 528 25.51 24.22 10.13
N ASN A 529 24.17 24.29 10.02
CA ASN A 529 23.28 23.33 10.69
C ASN A 529 23.27 22.00 9.93
N THR A 530 23.86 20.97 10.53
CA THR A 530 24.00 19.63 9.95
C THR A 530 22.67 19.05 9.46
N HIS A 531 21.58 19.22 10.22
CA HIS A 531 20.28 18.67 9.86
C HIS A 531 19.67 19.38 8.65
N LEU A 532 19.76 20.71 8.60
CA LEU A 532 19.27 21.48 7.44
C LEU A 532 20.10 21.19 6.20
N LEU A 533 21.42 21.05 6.35
CA LEU A 533 22.31 20.72 5.23
C LEU A 533 22.04 19.31 4.69
N GLU A 534 21.74 18.33 5.55
CA GLU A 534 21.33 16.98 5.12
C GLU A 534 20.04 17.01 4.29
N VAL A 535 19.03 17.76 4.73
CA VAL A 535 17.76 17.89 3.99
C VAL A 535 17.98 18.61 2.66
N VAL A 536 18.77 19.68 2.65
CA VAL A 536 19.13 20.37 1.39
C VAL A 536 19.87 19.42 0.45
N ASN A 537 20.83 18.64 0.94
CA ASN A 537 21.54 17.68 0.10
C ASN A 537 20.61 16.60 -0.46
N GLN A 538 19.65 16.09 0.32
CA GLN A 538 18.64 15.15 -0.17
C GLN A 538 17.78 15.75 -1.30
N CYS A 539 17.49 17.05 -1.23
CA CYS A 539 16.78 17.74 -2.31
C CYS A 539 17.64 17.84 -3.59
N LEU A 540 18.97 17.90 -3.46
CA LEU A 540 19.92 18.03 -4.56
C LEU A 540 20.39 16.69 -5.15
N ASP A 541 20.06 15.56 -4.53
CA ASP A 541 20.43 14.23 -5.01
C ASP A 541 19.67 13.88 -6.30
N ILE A 542 20.41 13.61 -7.37
CA ILE A 542 19.85 13.14 -8.64
C ILE A 542 19.51 11.65 -8.47
N LYS A 543 18.21 11.33 -8.45
CA LYS A 543 17.75 9.93 -8.45
C LYS A 543 17.74 9.46 -9.90
N GLU A 544 18.67 8.56 -10.23
CA GLU A 544 18.73 7.86 -11.53
C GLU A 544 17.49 7.02 -11.81
#